data_AF-A0AB74IF87-F1
#
_entry.id   AF-A0AB74IF87-F1
#
_cell.length_a   1.000
_cell.length_b   1.000
_cell.length_c   1.000
_cell.angle_alpha   90.00
_cell.angle_beta   90.00
_cell.angle_gamma   90.00
#
_symmetry.space_group_name_H-M   'P 1'
#
loop_
_entity.id
_entity.type
_entity.pdbx_description
1 polymer ?
#
loop_
_entity_poly.entity_id
_entity_poly.type
_entity_poly.pdbx_seq_one_letter_code
_entity_poly.pdbx_strand_id
1 'polypeptide(L)'
;MIKNVSNSTKAPDLGMASYNLSTAKGLLEALSDEFDTMEGSVISYRNDRNEKNAAILAYGTNRSFYTWMALLRTIQEYVDSSLATIDEVNK
;
A
#
# COMPACT_ATOMS: atom_id res chain seq x y z
N MET A 1 -9.63 -40.73 30.12
CA MET A 1 -10.19 -39.41 29.76
C MET A 1 -9.68 -39.05 28.37
N ILE A 2 -10.55 -39.10 27.36
CA ILE A 2 -10.23 -38.52 26.04
C ILE A 2 -10.50 -37.02 26.18
N LYS A 3 -9.44 -36.21 26.20
CA LYS A 3 -9.58 -34.76 26.02
C LYS A 3 -9.96 -34.56 24.56
N ASN A 4 -11.21 -34.20 24.29
CA ASN A 4 -11.57 -33.58 23.03
C ASN A 4 -10.80 -32.26 22.98
N VAL A 5 -9.65 -32.27 22.29
CA VAL A 5 -8.98 -31.04 21.87
C VAL A 5 -9.92 -30.44 20.83
N SER A 6 -10.71 -29.47 21.28
CA SER A 6 -11.45 -28.60 20.38
C SER A 6 -10.43 -27.98 19.43
N ASN A 7 -10.41 -28.42 18.17
CA ASN A 7 -9.85 -27.63 17.08
C ASN A 7 -10.79 -26.43 16.94
N SER A 8 -10.63 -25.46 17.85
CA SER A 8 -11.26 -24.15 17.74
C SER A 8 -10.60 -23.48 16.55
N THR A 9 -11.11 -23.75 15.35
CA THR A 9 -10.88 -22.91 14.17
C THR A 9 -11.29 -21.51 14.61
N LYS A 10 -10.31 -20.63 14.84
CA LYS A 10 -10.57 -19.25 15.26
C LYS A 10 -11.48 -18.67 14.18
N ALA A 11 -12.64 -18.15 14.57
CA ALA A 11 -13.57 -17.58 13.61
C ALA A 11 -12.84 -16.49 12.80
N PRO A 12 -13.07 -16.41 11.48
CA PRO A 12 -12.44 -15.38 10.66
C PRO A 12 -12.75 -13.98 11.22
N ASP A 13 -11.73 -13.14 11.37
CA ASP A 13 -11.84 -11.82 11.98
C ASP A 13 -12.16 -10.74 10.93
N LEU A 14 -13.44 -10.64 10.57
CA LEU A 14 -13.93 -9.63 9.63
C LEU A 14 -13.70 -8.19 10.12
N GLY A 15 -13.58 -7.98 11.43
CA GLY A 15 -13.25 -6.68 12.01
C GLY A 15 -11.82 -6.28 11.65
N MET A 16 -10.88 -7.19 11.83
CA MET A 16 -9.48 -7.00 11.45
C MET A 16 -9.32 -6.84 9.92
N ALA A 17 -10.06 -7.63 9.12
CA ALA A 17 -10.05 -7.47 7.66
C ALA A 17 -10.55 -6.09 7.23
N SER A 18 -11.64 -5.60 7.83
CA SER A 18 -12.18 -4.26 7.53
C SER A 18 -11.19 -3.15 7.93
N TYR A 19 -10.52 -3.30 9.08
CA TYR A 19 -9.48 -2.37 9.54
C TYR A 19 -8.26 -2.34 8.60
N ASN A 20 -7.80 -3.52 8.17
CA ASN A 20 -6.69 -3.65 7.21
C ASN A 20 -7.02 -2.98 5.88
N LEU A 21 -8.24 -3.18 5.35
CA LEU A 21 -8.69 -2.48 4.13
C LEU A 21 -8.76 -0.96 4.31
N SER A 22 -9.24 -0.48 5.46
CA SER A 22 -9.23 0.96 5.78
C SER A 22 -7.81 1.52 5.84
N THR A 23 -6.86 0.76 6.39
CA THR A 23 -5.45 1.14 6.44
C THR A 23 -4.85 1.15 5.04
N ALA A 24 -5.11 0.12 4.22
CA ALA A 24 -4.65 0.05 2.83
C ALA A 24 -5.16 1.24 2.00
N LYS A 25 -6.41 1.67 2.23
CA LYS A 25 -6.96 2.88 1.58
C LYS A 25 -6.15 4.13 1.94
N GLY A 26 -5.87 4.37 3.22
CA GLY A 26 -5.09 5.53 3.64
C GLY A 26 -3.65 5.53 3.10
N LEU A 27 -3.03 4.34 2.99
CA LEU A 27 -1.72 4.19 2.38
C LEU A 27 -1.75 4.46 0.87
N LEU A 28 -2.84 4.07 0.19
CA LEU A 28 -3.02 4.37 -1.23
C LEU A 28 -3.19 5.88 -1.47
N GLU A 29 -3.92 6.57 -0.59
CA GLU A 29 -4.03 8.04 -0.63
C GLU A 29 -2.66 8.70 -0.48
N ALA A 30 -1.85 8.26 0.49
CA ALA A 30 -0.48 8.75 0.65
C ALA A 30 0.42 8.46 -0.56
N LEU A 31 0.27 7.29 -1.20
CA LEU A 31 1.00 6.97 -2.43
C LEU A 31 0.56 7.85 -3.61
N SER A 32 -0.72 8.22 -3.67
CA SER A 32 -1.24 9.15 -4.66
C SER A 32 -0.62 10.55 -4.51
N ASP A 33 -0.57 11.08 -3.29
CA ASP A 33 0.02 12.41 -3.01
C ASP A 33 1.50 12.49 -3.43
N GLU A 34 2.24 11.40 -3.23
CA GLU A 34 3.61 11.27 -3.67
C GLU A 34 3.75 11.27 -5.20
N PHE A 35 2.84 10.62 -5.91
CA PHE A 35 2.81 10.64 -7.37
C PHE A 35 2.38 11.98 -7.95
N ASP A 36 1.47 12.71 -7.30
CA ASP A 36 1.10 14.08 -7.71
C ASP A 36 2.32 15.02 -7.59
N THR A 37 3.11 14.87 -6.52
CA THR A 37 4.38 15.60 -6.35
C THR A 37 5.38 15.27 -7.46
N MET A 38 5.49 14.00 -7.82
CA MET A 38 6.35 13.55 -8.91
C MET A 38 5.88 14.06 -10.27
N GLU A 39 4.58 14.07 -10.53
CA GLU A 39 3.99 14.60 -11.75
C GLU A 39 4.36 16.08 -11.94
N GLY A 40 4.27 16.90 -10.87
CA GLY A 40 4.71 18.29 -10.92
C GLY A 40 6.17 18.46 -11.35
N SER A 41 7.05 17.57 -10.90
CA SER A 41 8.47 17.55 -11.31
C SER A 41 8.63 17.14 -12.78
N VAL A 42 7.86 16.15 -13.25
CA VAL A 42 7.85 15.71 -14.66
C VAL A 42 7.36 16.84 -15.57
N ILE A 43 6.27 17.53 -15.19
CA ILE A 43 5.72 18.67 -15.94
C ILE A 43 6.77 19.78 -16.03
N SER A 44 7.42 20.12 -14.91
CA SER A 44 8.46 21.16 -14.89
C SER A 44 9.60 20.84 -15.85
N TYR A 45 10.10 19.59 -15.86
CA TYR A 45 11.13 19.15 -16.79
C TYR A 45 10.64 19.12 -18.25
N ARG A 46 9.41 18.68 -18.51
CA ARG A 46 8.84 18.66 -19.87
C ARG A 46 8.70 20.05 -20.47
N ASN A 47 8.29 21.01 -19.64
CA ASN A 47 8.10 22.41 -20.05
C ASN A 47 9.44 23.13 -20.25
N ASP A 48 10.46 22.83 -19.44
CA ASP A 48 11.79 23.43 -19.55
C ASP A 48 12.88 22.38 -19.28
N ARG A 49 13.45 21.86 -20.37
CA ARG A 49 14.42 20.76 -20.35
C ARG A 49 15.84 21.25 -20.09
N ASN A 50 16.05 21.78 -18.89
CA ASN A 50 17.36 22.20 -18.43
C ASN A 50 17.93 21.25 -17.35
N GLU A 51 19.22 21.43 -17.04
CA GLU A 51 19.95 20.61 -16.07
C GLU A 51 19.33 20.69 -14.67
N LYS A 52 18.87 21.87 -14.24
CA LYS A 52 18.24 22.07 -12.94
C LYS A 52 16.97 21.24 -12.80
N ASN A 53 16.08 21.28 -13.79
CA ASN A 53 14.83 20.53 -13.76
C ASN A 53 15.06 19.01 -13.89
N ALA A 54 16.05 18.60 -14.67
CA ALA A 54 16.47 17.20 -14.72
C ALA A 54 17.00 16.71 -13.36
N ALA A 55 17.80 17.54 -12.67
CA ALA A 55 18.33 17.22 -11.35
C ALA A 55 17.23 17.14 -10.29
N ILE A 56 16.26 18.06 -10.30
CA ILE A 56 15.09 18.00 -9.40
C ILE A 56 14.31 16.71 -9.61
N LEU A 57 14.02 16.36 -10.86
CA LEU A 57 13.29 15.14 -11.22
C LEU A 57 14.02 13.88 -10.75
N ALA A 58 15.33 13.79 -11.05
CA ALA A 58 16.16 12.64 -10.68
C ALA A 58 16.31 12.50 -9.16
N TYR A 59 16.57 13.61 -8.46
CA TYR A 59 16.72 13.61 -7.01
C TYR A 59 15.41 13.27 -6.30
N GLY A 60 14.29 13.88 -6.72
CA GLY A 60 12.96 13.60 -6.18
C GLY A 60 12.59 12.14 -6.34
N THR A 61 12.75 11.59 -7.55
CA THR A 61 12.51 10.18 -7.82
C THR A 61 13.37 9.27 -6.95
N ASN A 62 14.68 9.52 -6.91
CA ASN A 62 15.62 8.67 -6.17
C ASN A 62 15.35 8.69 -4.66
N ARG A 63 14.96 9.85 -4.11
CA ARG A 63 14.62 9.99 -2.69
C ARG A 63 13.32 9.27 -2.34
N SER A 64 12.29 9.37 -3.18
CA SER A 64 10.97 8.84 -2.85
C SER A 64 10.73 7.40 -3.32
N PHE A 65 11.56 6.84 -4.21
CA PHE A 65 11.37 5.51 -4.78
C PHE A 65 11.14 4.41 -3.73
N TYR A 66 11.98 4.35 -2.69
CA TYR A 66 11.84 3.34 -1.64
C TYR A 66 10.57 3.55 -0.79
N THR A 67 10.15 4.80 -0.59
CA THR A 67 8.88 5.12 0.08
C THR A 67 7.71 4.59 -0.73
N TRP A 68 7.69 4.83 -2.04
CA TRP A 68 6.62 4.33 -2.92
C TRP A 68 6.54 2.81 -2.90
N MET A 69 7.69 2.14 -2.98
CA MET A 69 7.76 0.67 -2.91
C MET A 69 7.30 0.12 -1.55
N ALA A 70 7.64 0.79 -0.45
CA ALA A 70 7.20 0.40 0.88
C ALA A 70 5.68 0.55 1.05
N LEU A 71 5.11 1.68 0.59
CA LEU A 71 3.66 1.91 0.59
C LEU A 71 2.95 0.84 -0.24
N LEU A 72 3.39 0.62 -1.49
CA LEU A 72 2.78 -0.35 -2.39
C LEU A 72 2.77 -1.78 -1.80
N ARG A 73 3.90 -2.23 -1.26
CA ARG A 73 4.00 -3.56 -0.62
C ARG A 73 3.05 -3.69 0.56
N THR A 74 3.03 -2.68 1.43
CA THR A 74 2.16 -2.69 2.62
C THR A 74 0.68 -2.71 2.23
N ILE A 75 0.30 -1.96 1.19
CA ILE A 75 -1.06 -1.98 0.63
C ILE A 75 -1.41 -3.39 0.16
N GLN A 76 -0.53 -4.02 -0.62
CA GLN A 76 -0.73 -5.38 -1.13
C GLN A 76 -0.91 -6.39 0.01
N GLU A 77 -0.04 -6.35 1.02
CA GLU A 77 -0.11 -7.23 2.19
C GLU A 77 -1.45 -7.10 2.94
N TYR A 78 -1.93 -5.88 3.17
CA TYR A 78 -3.21 -5.67 3.85
C TYR A 78 -4.41 -6.11 3.01
N VAL A 79 -4.39 -5.87 1.70
CA VAL A 79 -5.45 -6.32 0.79
C VAL A 79 -5.49 -7.84 0.74
N ASP A 80 -4.37 -8.50 0.51
CA ASP A 80 -4.28 -9.96 0.40
C ASP A 80 -4.72 -10.65 1.69
N SER A 81 -4.25 -10.15 2.84
CA SER A 81 -4.66 -10.67 4.16
C SER A 81 -6.16 -10.51 4.40
N SER A 82 -6.75 -9.39 3.96
CA SER A 82 -8.17 -9.12 4.13
C SER A 82 -9.03 -9.99 3.23
N LEU A 83 -8.64 -10.15 1.97
CA LEU A 83 -9.31 -11.04 1.01
C LEU A 83 -9.28 -12.49 1.49
N ALA A 84 -8.15 -12.98 1.98
CA ALA A 84 -8.05 -14.34 2.54
C ALA A 84 -9.04 -14.54 3.70
N THR A 85 -9.19 -13.54 4.58
CA THR A 85 -10.14 -13.59 5.71
C THR A 85 -11.60 -13.58 5.23
N ILE A 86 -11.92 -12.78 4.22
CA ILE A 86 -13.27 -12.72 3.63
C ILE A 86 -13.62 -14.04 2.93
N ASP A 87 -12.68 -14.60 2.17
CA ASP A 87 -12.84 -15.87 1.48
C ASP A 87 -13.05 -17.03 2.46
N GLU A 88 -12.41 -17.00 3.64
CA GLU A 88 -12.64 -17.98 4.71
C GLU A 88 -14.06 -17.93 5.27
N VAL A 89 -14.71 -16.76 5.30
CA VAL A 89 -16.12 -16.63 5.72
C VAL A 89 -17.08 -17.16 4.65
N ASN A 90 -16.72 -17.01 3.38
CA ASN A 90 -17.58 -17.37 2.25
C ASN A 90 -17.47 -18.85 1.83
N LYS A 91 -16.65 -19.65 2.49
CA LYS A 91 -16.50 -21.11 2.26
C LYS A 91 -17.61 -21.91 2.95
#